data_AF-A0A8T6U6Y1-F1
#
_entry.id   AF-A0A8T6U6Y1-F1
#
_cell.length_a   1.000
_cell.length_b   1.000
_cell.length_c   1.000
_cell.angle_alpha   90.00
_cell.angle_beta   90.00
_cell.angle_gamma   90.00
#
_symmetry.space_group_name_H-M   'P 1'
#
loop_
_entity.id
_entity.type
_entity.pdbx_description
1 polymer ?
#
loop_
_entity_poly.entity_id
_entity_poly.type
_entity_poly.pdbx_seq_one_letter_code
_entity_poly.pdbx_strand_id
1 'polypeptide(L)'
;QVKSLKKEASLWISSFDMNTFERRKIVRLMSLFNVQIENVAKEVVEAIYYSESHEEARKLEAPLIHWIPTGTGIGCSVVMPDAAITRGLAEDGCRKLETGDIVQFERFGFARVETVDSRGLKAYYAHR
;
A
#
# COMPACT_ATOMS: atom_id res chain seq x y z
N GLN A 1 1.42 13.34 -6.23
CA GLN A 1 0.05 13.91 -6.39
C GLN A 1 -0.77 12.94 -7.24
N VAL A 2 -1.88 12.43 -6.70
CA VAL A 2 -2.84 11.61 -7.46
C VAL A 2 -3.57 12.54 -8.43
N LYS A 3 -3.41 12.33 -9.74
CA LYS A 3 -4.13 13.11 -10.76
C LYS A 3 -5.52 12.50 -10.95
N SER A 4 -6.56 13.21 -10.53
CA SER A 4 -7.94 12.80 -10.84
C SER A 4 -8.35 13.36 -12.20
N LEU A 5 -8.48 12.48 -13.19
CA LEU A 5 -9.30 12.74 -14.37
C LEU A 5 -10.64 12.06 -14.09
N LYS A 6 -11.71 12.85 -13.89
CA LYS A 6 -13.12 12.43 -13.70
C LYS A 6 -13.66 12.24 -12.26
N LYS A 7 -13.11 12.88 -11.23
CA LYS A 7 -13.52 12.72 -9.80
C LYS A 7 -13.31 11.31 -9.22
N GLU A 8 -12.58 10.47 -9.93
CA GLU A 8 -12.21 9.13 -9.49
C GLU A 8 -10.70 9.11 -9.18
N ALA A 9 -10.31 8.21 -8.28
CA ALA A 9 -8.94 7.92 -7.94
C ALA A 9 -8.76 6.40 -7.93
N SER A 10 -7.68 5.91 -8.54
CA SER A 10 -7.36 4.49 -8.61
C SER A 10 -6.05 4.24 -7.85
N LEU A 11 -6.11 3.35 -6.87
CA LEU A 11 -5.02 3.07 -5.94
C LEU A 11 -4.79 1.57 -5.86
N TRP A 12 -3.52 1.16 -5.77
CA TRP A 12 -3.13 -0.16 -5.31
C TRP A 12 -3.13 -0.22 -3.78
N ILE A 13 -3.65 -1.31 -3.24
CA ILE A 13 -3.62 -1.64 -1.82
C ILE A 13 -3.05 -3.06 -1.65
N SER A 14 -2.62 -3.41 -0.44
CA SER A 14 -2.22 -4.77 -0.14
C SER A 14 -3.41 -5.74 -0.28
N SER A 15 -3.19 -6.89 -0.91
CA SER A 15 -4.19 -7.97 -0.98
C SER A 15 -4.57 -8.49 0.41
N PHE A 16 -3.65 -8.41 1.38
CA PHE A 16 -3.94 -8.74 2.77
C PHE A 16 -4.99 -7.81 3.39
N ASP A 17 -4.94 -6.52 3.07
CA ASP A 17 -5.94 -5.55 3.57
C ASP A 17 -7.29 -5.78 2.89
N MET A 18 -7.28 -6.03 1.58
CA MET A 18 -8.49 -6.32 0.79
C MET A 18 -9.28 -7.51 1.35
N ASN A 19 -8.61 -8.54 1.87
CA ASN A 19 -9.26 -9.70 2.50
C ASN A 19 -10.07 -9.34 3.76
N THR A 20 -9.85 -8.16 4.33
CA THR A 20 -10.58 -7.68 5.52
C THR A 20 -11.78 -6.79 5.16
N PHE A 21 -12.00 -6.52 3.88
CA PHE A 21 -13.04 -5.58 3.44
C PHE A 21 -14.38 -6.26 3.27
N GLU A 22 -15.43 -5.53 3.65
CA GLU A 22 -16.81 -5.93 3.48
C GLU A 22 -17.64 -4.69 3.14
N ARG A 23 -18.79 -4.90 2.49
CA ARG A 23 -19.66 -3.81 2.07
C ARG A 23 -20.08 -2.95 3.27
N ARG A 24 -20.11 -1.62 3.07
CA ARG A 24 -20.34 -0.55 4.07
C ARG A 24 -19.24 -0.36 5.12
N LYS A 25 -18.16 -1.15 5.10
CA LYS A 25 -17.04 -0.92 6.00
C LYS A 25 -16.34 0.40 5.68
N ILE A 26 -15.96 1.13 6.73
CA ILE A 26 -15.14 2.34 6.60
C ILE A 26 -13.67 1.96 6.75
N VAL A 27 -12.82 2.47 5.86
CA VAL A 27 -11.37 2.25 5.84
C VAL A 27 -10.69 3.60 5.71
N ARG A 28 -9.58 3.79 6.44
CA ARG A 28 -8.77 5.01 6.33
C ARG A 28 -7.53 4.78 5.48
N LEU A 29 -7.38 5.57 4.42
CA LEU A 29 -6.17 5.62 3.61
C LEU A 29 -5.15 6.52 4.30
N MET A 30 -3.94 6.01 4.56
CA MET A 30 -2.86 6.75 5.23
C MET A 30 -2.60 8.09 4.53
N SER A 31 -2.55 9.16 5.34
CA SER A 31 -2.30 10.54 4.89
C SER A 31 -3.25 11.08 3.82
N LEU A 32 -4.41 10.45 3.64
CA LEU A 32 -5.40 10.81 2.63
C LEU A 32 -6.78 11.02 3.30
N PHE A 33 -7.78 10.17 3.01
CA PHE A 33 -9.14 10.28 3.54
C PHE A 33 -9.72 8.89 3.90
N ASN A 34 -10.91 8.91 4.49
CA ASN A 34 -11.72 7.74 4.80
C ASN A 34 -12.63 7.41 3.62
N VAL A 35 -12.77 6.13 3.32
CA VAL A 35 -13.63 5.61 2.25
C VAL A 35 -14.59 4.57 2.81
N GLN A 36 -15.79 4.52 2.25
CA GLN A 36 -16.75 3.44 2.49
C GLN A 36 -16.67 2.44 1.35
N ILE A 37 -16.48 1.16 1.69
CA ILE A 37 -16.45 0.07 0.71
C ILE A 37 -17.86 -0.17 0.18
N GLU A 38 -18.06 -0.08 -1.13
CA GLU A 38 -19.35 -0.34 -1.78
C GLU A 38 -19.43 -1.76 -2.36
N ASN A 39 -18.31 -2.22 -2.94
CA ASN A 39 -18.23 -3.51 -3.60
C ASN A 39 -16.82 -4.10 -3.48
N VAL A 40 -16.75 -5.42 -3.29
CA VAL A 40 -15.50 -6.18 -3.25
C VAL A 40 -15.61 -7.30 -4.28
N ALA A 41 -14.90 -7.12 -5.41
CA ALA A 41 -14.71 -8.15 -6.42
C ALA A 41 -13.38 -8.88 -6.17
N LYS A 42 -13.01 -9.85 -7.01
CA LYS A 42 -11.81 -10.69 -6.80
C LYS A 42 -10.49 -9.91 -6.71
N GLU A 43 -10.33 -8.85 -7.50
CA GLU A 43 -9.07 -8.08 -7.60
C GLU A 43 -9.29 -6.57 -7.54
N VAL A 44 -10.55 -6.14 -7.35
CA VAL A 44 -10.94 -4.74 -7.38
C VAL A 44 -11.89 -4.47 -6.23
N VAL A 45 -11.66 -3.34 -5.56
CA VAL A 45 -12.53 -2.78 -4.53
C VAL A 45 -13.06 -1.46 -5.06
N GLU A 46 -14.38 -1.30 -5.06
CA GLU A 46 -15.03 -0.03 -5.33
C GLU A 46 -15.41 0.60 -4.00
N ALA A 47 -15.05 1.86 -3.82
CA ALA A 47 -15.30 2.59 -2.60
C ALA A 47 -15.65 4.04 -2.92
N ILE A 48 -16.44 4.65 -2.04
CA ILE A 48 -16.82 6.06 -2.13
C ILE A 48 -16.13 6.85 -1.03
N TYR A 49 -15.83 8.11 -1.32
CA TYR A 49 -15.38 9.05 -0.30
C TYR A 49 -16.41 9.11 0.84
N TYR A 50 -15.93 9.02 2.08
CA TYR A 50 -16.76 9.08 3.28
C TYR A 50 -16.48 10.38 4.06
N SER A 51 -15.23 10.59 4.50
CA SER A 51 -14.82 11.79 5.24
C SER A 51 -13.30 11.93 5.31
N GLU A 52 -12.77 13.03 5.84
CA GLU A 52 -11.30 13.22 6.01
C GLU A 52 -10.83 13.01 7.46
N SER A 53 -11.73 13.08 8.44
CA SER A 53 -11.37 13.16 9.86
C SER A 53 -10.70 11.90 10.40
N HIS A 54 -9.54 12.07 11.04
CA HIS A 54 -8.88 11.01 11.80
C HIS A 54 -9.70 10.58 13.02
N GLU A 55 -10.36 11.54 13.70
CA GLU A 55 -11.17 11.24 14.88
C GLU A 55 -12.35 10.35 14.54
N GLU A 56 -12.99 10.59 13.40
CA GLU A 56 -14.12 9.77 12.95
C GLU A 56 -13.67 8.35 12.60
N ALA A 57 -12.57 8.20 11.85
CA ALA A 57 -11.99 6.90 11.59
C ALA A 57 -11.67 6.14 12.88
N ARG A 58 -11.12 6.82 13.90
CA ARG A 58 -10.83 6.22 15.19
C ARG A 58 -12.08 5.78 15.94
N LYS A 59 -13.15 6.61 15.95
CA LYS A 59 -14.44 6.26 16.57
C LYS A 59 -15.10 5.04 15.92
N LEU A 60 -14.92 4.90 14.62
CA LEU A 60 -15.44 3.78 13.83
C LEU A 60 -14.49 2.56 13.81
N GLU A 61 -13.37 2.63 14.54
CA GLU A 61 -12.32 1.60 14.53
C GLU A 61 -11.87 1.22 13.10
N ALA A 62 -11.92 2.19 12.19
CA ALA A 62 -11.63 1.99 10.78
C ALA A 62 -10.14 1.59 10.62
N PRO A 63 -9.84 0.49 9.91
CA PRO A 63 -8.46 0.09 9.68
C PRO A 63 -7.72 1.17 8.88
N LEU A 64 -6.51 1.50 9.33
CA LEU A 64 -5.58 2.40 8.65
C LEU A 64 -4.70 1.60 7.71
N ILE A 65 -4.74 1.90 6.41
CA ILE A 65 -4.01 1.14 5.37
C ILE A 65 -3.12 2.04 4.50
N HIS A 66 -2.02 1.46 4.02
CA HIS A 66 -1.14 2.10 3.03
C HIS A 66 -1.70 1.88 1.62
N TRP A 67 -1.21 2.66 0.66
CA TRP A 67 -1.66 2.62 -0.73
C TRP A 67 -0.59 3.18 -1.67
N ILE A 68 -0.67 2.86 -2.96
CA ILE A 68 0.18 3.43 -4.02
C ILE A 68 -0.72 3.87 -5.19
N PRO A 69 -0.56 5.08 -5.78
CA PRO A 69 -1.35 5.46 -6.94
C PRO A 69 -1.14 4.49 -8.13
N THR A 70 -2.21 4.13 -8.84
CA THR A 70 -2.07 3.32 -10.06
C THR A 70 -1.26 4.06 -11.13
N GLY A 71 -0.51 3.31 -11.94
CA GLY A 71 0.37 3.88 -12.96
C GLY A 71 1.69 4.45 -12.41
N THR A 72 1.92 4.30 -11.11
CA THR A 72 3.18 4.64 -10.44
C THR A 72 3.77 3.41 -9.75
N GLY A 73 5.01 3.54 -9.30
CA GLY A 73 5.69 2.54 -8.49
C GLY A 73 6.66 1.65 -9.27
N ILE A 74 7.43 0.88 -8.51
CA ILE A 74 8.42 -0.07 -8.99
C ILE A 74 8.10 -1.46 -8.44
N GLY A 75 8.21 -2.49 -9.29
CA GLY A 75 8.06 -3.88 -8.83
C GLY A 75 9.07 -4.17 -7.71
N CYS A 76 8.60 -4.77 -6.63
CA CYS A 76 9.39 -5.02 -5.44
C CYS A 76 9.33 -6.49 -5.05
N SER A 77 10.48 -7.03 -4.66
CA SER A 77 10.59 -8.36 -4.05
C SER A 77 11.37 -8.27 -2.75
N VAL A 78 10.82 -8.88 -1.70
CA VAL A 78 11.47 -8.96 -0.39
C VAL A 78 11.72 -10.43 -0.06
N VAL A 79 12.99 -10.75 0.19
CA VAL A 79 13.38 -12.07 0.71
C VAL A 79 13.14 -12.09 2.22
N MET A 80 12.31 -13.02 2.66
CA MET A 80 11.91 -13.19 4.05
C MET A 80 12.93 -14.08 4.81
N PRO A 81 12.92 -14.11 6.16
CA PRO A 81 13.87 -14.89 6.95
C PRO A 81 13.85 -16.41 6.68
N ASP A 82 12.70 -16.93 6.23
CA ASP A 82 12.50 -18.32 5.80
C ASP A 82 12.90 -18.57 4.33
N ALA A 83 13.60 -17.61 3.72
CA ALA A 83 13.96 -17.57 2.31
C ALA A 83 12.78 -17.50 1.32
N ALA A 84 11.54 -17.34 1.79
CA ALA A 84 10.41 -17.07 0.91
C ALA A 84 10.55 -15.69 0.25
N ILE A 85 9.97 -15.53 -0.95
CA ILE A 85 9.99 -14.26 -1.69
C ILE A 85 8.58 -13.68 -1.71
N THR A 86 8.38 -12.58 -0.98
CA THR A 86 7.17 -11.76 -1.06
C THR A 86 7.32 -10.78 -2.22
N ARG A 87 6.31 -10.69 -3.08
CA ARG A 87 6.29 -9.77 -4.23
C ARG A 87 5.21 -8.73 -4.07
N GLY A 88 5.47 -7.52 -4.54
CA GLY A 88 4.54 -6.42 -4.49
C GLY A 88 5.01 -5.21 -5.30
N LEU A 89 4.48 -4.05 -4.94
CA LEU A 89 4.81 -2.76 -5.55
C LEU A 89 5.35 -1.83 -4.45
N ALA A 90 6.40 -1.09 -4.76
CA ALA A 90 6.93 -0.03 -3.91
C ALA A 90 6.78 1.33 -4.61
N GLU A 91 6.77 2.43 -3.86
CA GLU A 91 6.63 3.77 -4.43
C GLU A 91 7.81 4.15 -5.34
N ASP A 92 7.57 5.04 -6.32
CA ASP A 92 8.62 5.46 -7.26
C ASP A 92 9.83 6.12 -6.59
N GLY A 93 9.66 6.67 -5.38
CA GLY A 93 10.77 7.17 -4.57
C GLY A 93 11.85 6.11 -4.32
N CYS A 94 11.46 4.83 -4.28
CA CYS A 94 12.38 3.71 -4.08
C CYS A 94 13.38 3.51 -5.24
N ARG A 95 13.13 4.12 -6.42
CA ARG A 95 14.06 4.07 -7.56
C ARG A 95 15.40 4.75 -7.29
N LYS A 96 15.45 5.60 -6.27
CA LYS A 96 16.64 6.37 -5.87
C LYS A 96 17.45 5.69 -4.78
N LEU A 97 16.99 4.54 -4.27
CA LEU A 97 17.67 3.81 -3.22
C LEU A 97 18.91 3.12 -3.78
N GLU A 98 19.90 2.98 -2.91
CA GLU A 98 21.16 2.31 -3.21
C GLU A 98 21.28 0.99 -2.44
N THR A 99 22.15 0.11 -2.91
CA THR A 99 22.47 -1.14 -2.20
C THR A 99 22.97 -0.82 -0.79
N GLY A 100 22.37 -1.48 0.21
CA GLY A 100 22.70 -1.28 1.61
C GLY A 100 21.77 -0.32 2.36
N ASP A 101 20.97 0.48 1.66
CA ASP A 101 19.97 1.35 2.30
C ASP A 101 19.00 0.55 3.16
N ILE A 102 18.64 1.09 4.33
CA ILE A 102 17.58 0.57 5.16
C ILE A 102 16.32 1.39 4.94
N VAL A 103 15.25 0.71 4.53
CA VAL A 103 13.94 1.32 4.31
C VAL A 103 12.89 0.70 5.21
N GLN A 104 11.91 1.51 5.60
CA GLN A 104 10.73 1.05 6.31
C GLN A 104 9.54 1.01 5.34
N PHE A 105 9.11 -0.19 4.96
CA PHE A 105 7.87 -0.35 4.23
C PHE A 105 6.70 -0.29 5.21
N GLU A 106 5.83 0.71 5.05
CA GLU A 106 4.73 0.97 5.98
C GLU A 106 3.84 -0.26 6.18
N ARG A 107 3.63 -0.61 7.46
CA ARG A 107 2.83 -1.79 7.89
C ARG A 107 3.36 -3.14 7.42
N PHE A 108 4.52 -3.19 6.75
CA PHE A 108 5.21 -4.41 6.35
C PHE A 108 6.44 -4.68 7.23
N GLY A 109 7.35 -3.70 7.36
CA GLY A 109 8.56 -3.82 8.19
C GLY A 109 9.78 -3.12 7.58
N PHE A 110 10.91 -3.21 8.29
CA PHE A 110 12.21 -2.75 7.83
C PHE A 110 12.85 -3.78 6.90
N ALA A 111 13.49 -3.28 5.83
CA ALA A 111 14.23 -4.11 4.90
C ALA A 111 15.51 -3.41 4.44
N ARG A 112 16.56 -4.21 4.17
CA ARG A 112 17.80 -3.74 3.56
C ARG A 112 17.74 -3.93 2.06
N VAL A 113 17.98 -2.86 1.31
CA VAL A 113 18.03 -2.87 -0.15
C VAL A 113 19.23 -3.70 -0.60
N GLU A 114 18.99 -4.64 -1.49
CA GLU A 114 20.04 -5.43 -2.12
C GLU A 114 20.38 -4.85 -3.50
N THR A 115 19.37 -4.60 -4.33
CA THR A 115 19.55 -4.06 -5.68
C THR A 115 18.32 -3.26 -6.11
N VAL A 116 18.56 -2.19 -6.86
CA VAL A 116 17.56 -1.47 -7.66
C VAL A 116 18.04 -1.46 -9.11
N ASP A 117 17.32 -2.14 -10.00
CA ASP A 117 17.65 -2.22 -11.42
C ASP A 117 16.41 -2.14 -12.31
N SER A 118 16.56 -2.39 -13.61
CA SER A 118 15.46 -2.36 -14.58
C SER A 118 14.37 -3.41 -14.32
N ARG A 119 14.65 -4.45 -13.53
CA ARG A 119 13.70 -5.50 -13.14
C ARG A 119 12.91 -5.12 -11.88
N GLY A 120 13.41 -4.18 -11.09
CA GLY A 120 12.72 -3.69 -9.90
C GLY A 120 13.65 -3.50 -8.70
N LEU A 121 13.02 -3.39 -7.53
CA LEU A 121 13.67 -3.38 -6.22
C LEU A 121 13.72 -4.80 -5.66
N LYS A 122 14.90 -5.21 -5.18
CA LYS A 122 15.07 -6.39 -4.34
C LYS A 122 15.61 -5.97 -2.99
N ALA A 123 15.00 -6.48 -1.91
CA ALA A 123 15.42 -6.21 -0.54
C ALA A 123 15.38 -7.50 0.31
N TYR A 124 16.08 -7.48 1.44
CA TYR A 124 16.00 -8.51 2.48
C TYR A 124 15.27 -7.96 3.69
N TYR A 125 14.29 -8.71 4.17
CA TYR A 125 13.55 -8.36 5.37
C TYR A 125 14.47 -8.38 6.60
N ALA A 126 14.32 -7.39 7.47
CA ALA A 126 15.02 -7.31 8.75
C ALA A 126 14.09 -7.68 9.91
N HIS A 127 13.17 -6.79 10.27
CA HIS A 127 12.19 -6.97 11.34
C HIS A 127 11.00 -6.01 11.15
N ARG A 128 9.96 -6.16 11.96
CA ARG A 128 8.78 -5.29 11.97
C ARG A 128 8.52 -4.77 13.37
#